data_AF-A0A0S9DNM2-F1
#
_entry.id   AF-A0A0S9DNM2-F1
#
_cell.length_a   1.000
_cell.length_b   1.000
_cell.length_c   1.000
_cell.angle_alpha   90.00
_cell.angle_beta   90.00
_cell.angle_gamma   90.00
#
_symmetry.space_group_name_H-M   'P 1'
#
loop_
_entity.id
_entity.type
_entity.pdbx_description
1 polymer ?
#
loop_
_entity_poly.entity_id
_entity_poly.type
_entity_poly.pdbx_seq_one_letter_code
_entity_poly.pdbx_strand_id
1 'polypeptide(L)'
;MPENVQAWWSRRQWSKGAEVPYAVGAYRDDWQRYPVLARQFHPDLNAGIVLTQIPPAADVYLTWQCDAGHVFVATPDEQRTRPGRTRRRSSWCPDCSALAVPRRIRTADTPPRAASKPDARRVATARAPQSGRVPGEAFVSDRAPRPSSAAEGALRQKLARRLPLDMTPNAVAVARPFFDRAEVWPDIVIPELKVAIEYDTIGKFGLEHVGTREAVDRRKDRLLREVGWQIIRVRCGALQPLGPHDVAASGVNAALIERVLDELRVIRGALFVEAYLA
;
A
#
# COMPACT_ATOMS: atom_id res chain seq x y z
N MET A 1 0.02 -1.15 23.20
CA MET A 1 0.03 -0.94 21.73
C MET A 1 0.89 -2.04 21.15
N PRO A 2 0.45 -2.73 20.08
CA PRO A 2 1.25 -3.79 19.49
C PRO A 2 2.55 -3.21 18.93
N GLU A 3 3.64 -3.92 19.15
CA GLU A 3 4.98 -3.53 18.72
C GLU A 3 5.53 -4.54 17.69
N ASN A 4 6.57 -4.17 16.97
CA ASN A 4 7.25 -5.10 16.07
C ASN A 4 7.92 -6.24 16.86
N VAL A 5 8.01 -7.44 16.25
CA VAL A 5 8.50 -8.66 16.88
C VAL A 5 9.87 -8.55 17.54
N GLN A 6 10.81 -7.77 16.98
CA GLN A 6 12.13 -7.56 17.59
C GLN A 6 12.03 -6.74 18.89
N ALA A 7 11.27 -5.64 18.88
CA ALA A 7 11.06 -4.82 20.08
C ALA A 7 10.34 -5.60 21.19
N TRP A 8 9.34 -6.40 20.80
CA TRP A 8 8.64 -7.29 21.71
C TRP A 8 9.58 -8.30 22.36
N TRP A 9 10.45 -8.95 21.57
CA TRP A 9 11.40 -9.93 22.07
C TRP A 9 12.40 -9.31 23.05
N SER A 10 13.02 -8.18 22.68
CA SER A 10 13.96 -7.45 23.55
C SER A 10 13.33 -7.06 24.88
N ARG A 11 12.08 -6.60 24.86
CA ARG A 11 11.34 -6.27 26.08
C ARG A 11 11.07 -7.50 26.95
N ARG A 12 10.81 -8.66 26.35
CA ARG A 12 10.63 -9.93 27.08
C ARG A 12 11.95 -10.45 27.65
N GLN A 13 13.06 -10.30 26.93
CA GLN A 13 14.40 -10.61 27.44
C GLN A 13 14.72 -9.80 28.68
N TRP A 14 14.48 -8.49 28.63
CA TRP A 14 14.69 -7.63 29.78
C TRP A 14 13.75 -7.97 30.95
N SER A 15 12.45 -8.15 30.68
CA SER A 15 11.45 -8.44 31.71
C SER A 15 11.62 -9.82 32.38
N LYS A 16 12.16 -10.80 31.68
CA LYS A 16 12.38 -12.17 32.20
C LYS A 16 13.81 -12.40 32.68
N GLY A 17 14.73 -11.48 32.39
CA GLY A 17 16.15 -11.64 32.71
C GLY A 17 16.80 -12.81 31.99
N ALA A 18 16.33 -13.15 30.78
CA ALA A 18 16.78 -14.32 30.03
C ALA A 18 16.98 -13.99 28.55
N GLU A 19 18.04 -14.52 27.94
CA GLU A 19 18.31 -14.36 26.51
C GLU A 19 17.24 -15.03 25.64
N VAL A 20 16.68 -16.14 26.11
CA VAL A 20 15.53 -16.82 25.49
C VAL A 20 14.38 -16.80 26.49
N PRO A 21 13.48 -15.79 26.44
CA PRO A 21 12.41 -15.61 27.43
C PRO A 21 11.38 -16.74 27.41
N TYR A 22 11.21 -17.34 26.23
CA TYR A 22 10.31 -18.45 25.97
C TYR A 22 11.02 -19.47 25.10
N ALA A 23 11.18 -20.70 25.60
CA ALA A 23 11.79 -21.78 24.83
C ALA A 23 10.93 -22.14 23.60
N VAL A 24 11.56 -22.67 22.56
CA VAL A 24 10.83 -23.23 21.41
C VAL A 24 9.86 -24.31 21.90
N GLY A 25 8.57 -24.15 21.61
CA GLY A 25 7.51 -25.02 22.09
C GLY A 25 6.78 -24.54 23.34
N ALA A 26 7.19 -23.45 23.99
CA ALA A 26 6.57 -22.94 25.22
C ALA A 26 5.04 -22.75 25.12
N TYR A 27 4.55 -22.33 23.94
CA TYR A 27 3.13 -22.12 23.65
C TYR A 27 2.58 -23.11 22.61
N ARG A 28 3.20 -24.30 22.49
CA ARG A 28 2.79 -25.31 21.50
C ARG A 28 1.32 -25.69 21.66
N ASP A 29 0.88 -25.98 22.88
CA ASP A 29 -0.48 -26.46 23.15
C ASP A 29 -1.54 -25.38 22.90
N ASP A 30 -1.19 -24.11 23.12
CA ASP A 30 -2.06 -22.99 22.80
C ASP A 30 -2.24 -22.83 21.28
N TRP A 31 -1.15 -22.97 20.51
CA TRP A 31 -1.18 -22.87 19.04
C TRP A 31 -1.76 -24.10 18.35
N GLN A 32 -1.74 -25.28 18.97
CA GLN A 32 -2.40 -26.48 18.44
C GLN A 32 -3.91 -26.28 18.24
N ARG A 33 -4.54 -25.36 18.97
CA ARG A 33 -5.96 -24.99 18.81
C ARG A 33 -6.23 -24.19 17.55
N TYR A 34 -5.19 -23.66 16.91
CA TYR A 34 -5.25 -22.81 15.72
C TYR A 34 -4.34 -23.34 14.59
N PRO A 35 -4.52 -24.60 14.14
CA PRO A 35 -3.60 -25.24 13.19
C PRO A 35 -3.56 -24.54 11.83
N VAL A 36 -4.61 -23.79 11.50
CA VAL A 36 -4.69 -22.99 10.27
C VAL A 36 -3.83 -21.73 10.37
N LEU A 37 -3.81 -21.07 11.53
CA LEU A 37 -2.97 -19.88 11.75
C LEU A 37 -1.50 -20.29 11.84
N ALA A 38 -1.21 -21.43 12.47
CA ALA A 38 0.15 -21.96 12.54
C ALA A 38 0.78 -22.15 11.15
N ARG A 39 -0.01 -22.58 10.16
CA ARG A 39 0.44 -22.71 8.76
C ARG A 39 0.69 -21.38 8.06
N GLN A 40 0.06 -20.31 8.51
CA GLN A 40 0.25 -18.99 7.93
C GLN A 40 1.43 -18.22 8.51
N PHE A 41 2.05 -18.69 9.59
CA PHE A 41 3.19 -17.99 10.16
C PHE A 41 4.38 -18.01 9.19
N HIS A 42 4.98 -16.85 8.90
CA HIS A 42 6.14 -16.78 8.02
C HIS A 42 7.45 -16.90 8.82
N PRO A 43 8.15 -18.05 8.86
CA PRO A 43 9.29 -18.27 9.76
C PRO A 43 10.44 -17.28 9.52
N ASP A 44 10.75 -16.99 8.26
CA ASP A 44 11.94 -16.19 7.91
C ASP A 44 11.74 -14.68 8.11
N LEU A 45 10.49 -14.21 8.20
CA LEU A 45 10.15 -12.78 8.29
C LEU A 45 9.74 -12.35 9.71
N ASN A 46 10.05 -13.17 10.71
CA ASN A 46 9.79 -12.89 12.13
C ASN A 46 11.07 -12.93 12.98
N ALA A 47 12.20 -12.50 12.39
CA ALA A 47 13.49 -12.34 13.07
C ALA A 47 13.99 -13.62 13.78
N GLY A 48 13.71 -14.79 13.20
CA GLY A 48 14.12 -16.08 13.76
C GLY A 48 13.33 -16.54 15.00
N ILE A 49 12.34 -15.75 15.45
CA ILE A 49 11.46 -16.13 16.56
C ILE A 49 10.36 -17.02 16.00
N VAL A 50 10.22 -18.23 16.54
CA VAL A 50 9.19 -19.16 16.06
C VAL A 50 7.86 -18.93 16.76
N LEU A 51 6.75 -19.23 16.08
CA LEU A 51 5.39 -18.99 16.59
C LEU A 51 5.16 -19.54 18.02
N THR A 52 5.70 -20.72 18.32
CA THR A 52 5.55 -21.37 19.63
C THR A 52 6.30 -20.68 20.78
N GLN A 53 7.09 -19.65 20.51
CA GLN A 53 7.70 -18.78 21.53
C GLN A 53 6.84 -17.54 21.82
N ILE A 54 5.74 -17.36 21.10
CA ILE A 54 4.85 -16.21 21.20
C ILE A 54 3.50 -16.67 21.76
N PRO A 55 3.02 -16.12 22.89
CA PRO A 55 1.68 -16.42 23.37
C PRO A 55 0.61 -15.96 22.37
N PRO A 56 -0.51 -16.70 22.15
CA PRO A 56 -1.57 -16.25 21.24
C PRO A 56 -2.30 -14.95 21.64
N ALA A 57 -2.11 -14.50 22.88
CA ALA A 57 -2.64 -13.23 23.39
C ALA A 57 -1.59 -12.10 23.38
N ALA A 58 -0.43 -12.31 22.76
CA ALA A 58 0.61 -11.29 22.72
C ALA A 58 0.22 -10.14 21.79
N ASP A 59 0.38 -8.91 22.30
CA ASP A 59 0.30 -7.67 21.52
C ASP A 59 1.60 -7.47 20.71
N VAL A 60 1.81 -8.31 19.71
CA VAL A 60 2.98 -8.27 18.82
C VAL A 60 2.53 -8.35 17.38
N TYR A 61 3.13 -7.54 16.51
CA TYR A 61 2.96 -7.65 15.08
C TYR A 61 3.83 -8.77 14.53
N LEU A 62 3.19 -9.75 13.91
CA LEU A 62 3.84 -10.87 13.23
C LEU A 62 3.57 -10.81 11.74
N THR A 63 4.51 -11.33 10.97
CA THR A 63 4.37 -11.53 9.53
C THR A 63 3.74 -12.89 9.25
N TRP A 64 2.66 -12.88 8.49
CA TRP A 64 1.91 -14.06 8.07
C TRP A 64 1.87 -14.14 6.55
N GLN A 65 1.71 -15.34 6.01
CA GLN A 65 1.52 -15.63 4.60
C GLN A 65 0.35 -16.60 4.44
N CYS A 66 -0.66 -16.27 3.63
CA CYS A 66 -1.76 -17.20 3.38
C CYS A 66 -1.42 -18.24 2.30
N ASP A 67 -2.25 -19.28 2.17
CA ASP A 67 -2.08 -20.33 1.14
C ASP A 67 -2.07 -19.78 -0.31
N ALA A 68 -2.61 -18.57 -0.53
CA ALA A 68 -2.55 -17.87 -1.82
C ALA A 68 -1.26 -17.03 -2.01
N GLY A 69 -0.34 -17.04 -1.04
CA GLY A 69 0.94 -16.35 -1.11
C GLY A 69 0.96 -14.90 -0.62
N HIS A 70 -0.17 -14.30 -0.25
CA HIS A 70 -0.20 -12.93 0.27
C HIS A 70 0.49 -12.83 1.63
N VAL A 71 1.50 -11.94 1.71
CA VAL A 71 2.21 -11.63 2.95
C VAL A 71 1.59 -10.42 3.61
N PHE A 72 1.26 -10.50 4.90
CA PHE A 72 0.62 -9.42 5.64
C PHE A 72 1.03 -9.42 7.11
N VAL A 73 0.91 -8.26 7.74
CA VAL A 73 1.23 -8.06 9.16
C VAL A 73 -0.06 -7.97 9.96
N ALA A 74 -0.15 -8.73 11.04
CA ALA A 74 -1.28 -8.71 11.97
C ALA A 74 -0.86 -9.24 13.35
N THR A 75 -1.59 -8.86 14.38
CA THR A 75 -1.40 -9.49 15.69
C THR A 75 -2.01 -10.90 15.73
N PRO A 76 -1.55 -11.78 16.64
CA PRO A 76 -2.22 -13.04 16.96
C PRO A 76 -3.73 -12.88 17.21
N ASP A 77 -4.13 -11.82 17.89
CA ASP A 77 -5.55 -11.57 18.19
C ASP A 77 -6.35 -11.20 16.93
N GLU A 78 -5.82 -10.30 16.10
CA GLU A 78 -6.44 -9.93 14.82
C GLU A 78 -6.62 -11.15 13.89
N GLN A 79 -5.61 -12.01 13.82
CA GLN A 79 -5.68 -13.25 13.03
C GLN A 79 -6.79 -14.20 13.49
N ARG A 80 -7.03 -14.28 14.80
CA ARG A 80 -8.07 -15.14 15.38
C ARG A 80 -9.48 -14.57 15.25
N THR A 81 -9.62 -13.25 15.36
CA THR A 81 -10.94 -12.59 15.52
C THR A 81 -11.54 -12.10 14.20
N ARG A 82 -10.71 -11.67 13.24
CA ARG A 82 -11.17 -11.11 11.96
C ARG A 82 -11.84 -12.08 10.96
N PRO A 83 -11.67 -13.43 10.99
CA PRO A 83 -12.42 -14.34 10.13
C PRO A 83 -13.96 -14.24 10.26
N GLY A 84 -14.50 -13.65 11.34
CA GLY A 84 -15.95 -13.47 11.53
C GLY A 84 -16.74 -14.78 11.68
N ARG A 85 -18.09 -14.71 11.58
CA ARG A 85 -19.00 -15.88 11.71
C ARG A 85 -19.19 -16.68 10.40
N THR A 86 -18.61 -16.24 9.29
CA THR A 86 -18.75 -16.89 7.98
C THR A 86 -17.87 -18.14 7.91
N ARG A 87 -18.51 -19.30 8.10
CA ARG A 87 -17.92 -20.64 8.09
C ARG A 87 -17.39 -21.06 6.71
N ARG A 88 -16.24 -20.53 6.26
CA ARG A 88 -15.38 -21.29 5.34
C ARG A 88 -13.94 -21.28 5.86
N ARG A 89 -13.66 -22.36 6.59
CA ARG A 89 -12.41 -23.07 6.94
C ARG A 89 -11.08 -22.65 6.27
N SER A 90 -10.74 -21.37 6.23
CA SER A 90 -9.38 -20.95 5.87
C SER A 90 -9.16 -19.50 6.30
N SER A 91 -8.47 -19.34 7.43
CA SER A 91 -7.36 -18.42 7.58
C SER A 91 -7.62 -16.96 7.12
N TRP A 92 -7.86 -16.03 8.05
CA TRP A 92 -8.11 -14.64 7.67
C TRP A 92 -6.86 -14.05 7.03
N CYS A 93 -7.01 -13.57 5.80
CA CYS A 93 -6.04 -12.78 5.09
C CYS A 93 -6.79 -11.54 4.60
N PRO A 94 -6.26 -10.32 4.83
CA PRO A 94 -6.95 -9.10 4.42
C PRO A 94 -7.24 -9.08 2.91
N ASP A 95 -6.31 -9.60 2.11
CA ASP A 95 -6.44 -9.65 0.66
C ASP A 95 -7.45 -10.72 0.23
N CYS A 96 -7.33 -11.96 0.71
CA CYS A 96 -8.30 -13.02 0.39
C CYS A 96 -9.71 -12.68 0.88
N SER A 97 -9.85 -12.07 2.06
CA SER A 97 -11.14 -11.64 2.60
C SER A 97 -11.78 -10.56 1.74
N ALA A 98 -10.97 -9.65 1.17
CA ALA A 98 -11.48 -8.65 0.24
C ALA A 98 -11.95 -9.30 -1.08
N LEU A 99 -11.30 -10.38 -1.52
CA LEU A 99 -11.63 -11.12 -2.74
C LEU A 99 -12.83 -12.08 -2.59
N ALA A 100 -13.14 -12.57 -1.38
CA ALA A 100 -14.08 -13.68 -1.17
C ALA A 100 -15.56 -13.30 -0.95
N VAL A 101 -15.97 -12.03 -1.08
CA VAL A 101 -17.37 -11.61 -0.84
C VAL A 101 -18.27 -12.08 -2.01
N PRO A 102 -19.20 -13.04 -1.82
CA PRO A 102 -20.04 -13.50 -2.91
C PRO A 102 -21.04 -12.41 -3.30
N ARG A 103 -21.17 -12.14 -4.60
CA ARG A 103 -22.24 -11.30 -5.15
C ARG A 103 -23.59 -11.92 -4.75
N ARG A 104 -24.41 -11.21 -3.98
CA ARG A 104 -25.81 -11.61 -3.74
C ARG A 104 -26.56 -11.55 -5.07
N ILE A 105 -26.93 -12.71 -5.59
CA ILE A 105 -27.89 -12.81 -6.69
C ILE A 105 -29.26 -12.48 -6.08
N ARG A 106 -29.88 -11.38 -6.54
CA ARG A 106 -31.28 -11.08 -6.24
C ARG A 106 -32.13 -11.88 -7.24
N THR A 107 -32.93 -12.82 -6.76
CA THR A 107 -34.00 -13.41 -7.58
C THR A 107 -35.16 -12.43 -7.67
N ALA A 108 -35.81 -12.37 -8.83
CA ALA A 108 -36.67 -11.26 -9.24
C ALA A 108 -38.06 -11.20 -8.58
N ASP A 109 -38.46 -12.19 -7.79
CA ASP A 109 -39.88 -12.37 -7.41
C ASP A 109 -40.19 -12.03 -5.94
N THR A 110 -39.92 -10.81 -5.48
CA THR A 110 -40.52 -10.36 -4.23
C THR A 110 -41.11 -8.95 -4.39
N PRO A 111 -42.44 -8.78 -4.28
CA PRO A 111 -43.07 -7.49 -4.50
C PRO A 111 -42.75 -6.52 -3.34
N PRO A 112 -42.66 -5.21 -3.60
CA PRO A 112 -42.18 -4.25 -2.62
C PRO A 112 -43.27 -3.98 -1.58
N ARG A 113 -42.91 -4.05 -0.30
CA ARG A 113 -43.75 -3.61 0.81
C ARG A 113 -43.46 -2.13 1.11
N ALA A 114 -44.54 -1.37 1.37
CA ALA A 114 -44.57 0.08 1.47
C ALA A 114 -43.54 0.68 2.45
N ALA A 115 -42.98 1.82 2.05
CA ALA A 115 -41.90 2.52 2.71
C ALA A 115 -42.33 3.25 4.00
N SER A 116 -41.49 3.16 5.03
CA SER A 116 -41.45 4.13 6.13
C SER A 116 -40.16 4.95 5.99
N LYS A 117 -40.31 6.29 5.97
CA LYS A 117 -39.22 7.28 6.12
C LYS A 117 -38.91 7.49 7.61
N PRO A 118 -37.84 8.20 8.02
CA PRO A 118 -36.59 8.58 7.31
C PRO A 118 -35.32 8.33 8.17
N ASP A 119 -34.11 8.41 7.58
CA ASP A 119 -33.12 9.36 8.12
C ASP A 119 -32.09 9.77 7.06
N ALA A 120 -31.83 11.07 7.03
CA ALA A 120 -31.06 11.77 6.02
C ALA A 120 -29.55 11.65 6.30
N ARG A 121 -28.93 10.54 5.89
CA ARG A 121 -27.46 10.51 5.77
C ARG A 121 -26.98 9.60 4.65
N ARG A 122 -26.43 10.24 3.63
CA ARG A 122 -25.45 9.73 2.66
C ARG A 122 -25.83 8.40 1.98
N VAL A 123 -26.55 8.51 0.88
CA VAL A 123 -26.42 7.58 -0.24
C VAL A 123 -26.16 8.40 -1.50
N ALA A 124 -24.92 8.83 -1.68
CA ALA A 124 -24.42 9.05 -3.03
C ALA A 124 -24.09 7.66 -3.58
N THR A 125 -24.87 7.27 -4.58
CA THR A 125 -24.79 6.04 -5.33
C THR A 125 -23.36 5.80 -5.84
N ALA A 126 -22.78 4.64 -5.53
CA ALA A 126 -21.61 4.13 -6.22
C ALA A 126 -22.03 3.81 -7.66
N ARG A 127 -21.94 4.82 -8.52
CA ARG A 127 -22.00 4.69 -9.97
C ARG A 127 -20.85 3.76 -10.37
N ALA A 128 -21.14 2.79 -11.24
CA ALA A 128 -20.14 1.92 -11.86
C ALA A 128 -18.94 2.75 -12.38
N PRO A 129 -17.71 2.19 -12.45
CA PRO A 129 -16.55 2.93 -12.95
C PRO A 129 -16.89 3.49 -14.33
N GLN A 130 -16.92 4.83 -14.43
CA GLN A 130 -17.36 5.56 -15.62
C GLN A 130 -16.31 5.56 -16.73
N SER A 131 -15.09 5.08 -16.47
CA SER A 131 -14.04 4.97 -17.45
C SER A 131 -13.94 3.51 -17.89
N GLY A 132 -14.34 3.18 -19.11
CA GLY A 132 -14.07 1.86 -19.72
C GLY A 132 -12.58 1.60 -19.97
N ARG A 133 -11.69 2.18 -19.16
CA ARG A 133 -10.23 2.12 -19.25
C ARG A 133 -9.73 0.86 -18.56
N VAL A 134 -8.66 0.30 -19.09
CA VAL A 134 -8.02 -0.89 -18.52
C VAL A 134 -7.25 -0.47 -17.26
N PRO A 135 -7.34 -1.19 -16.13
CA PRO A 135 -6.48 -0.92 -14.98
C PRO A 135 -5.00 -0.90 -15.37
N GLY A 136 -4.29 0.17 -15.02
CA GLY A 136 -2.89 0.41 -15.35
C GLY A 136 -2.67 1.20 -16.65
N GLU A 137 -3.74 1.54 -17.37
CA GLU A 137 -3.70 2.46 -18.51
C GLU A 137 -3.43 3.89 -18.02
N ALA A 138 -2.42 4.54 -18.60
CA ALA A 138 -2.15 5.96 -18.38
C ALA A 138 -2.97 6.81 -19.35
N PHE A 139 -3.45 7.95 -18.88
CA PHE A 139 -4.25 8.84 -19.70
C PHE A 139 -4.25 10.29 -19.21
N VAL A 140 -4.85 11.17 -20.02
CA VAL A 140 -5.13 12.55 -19.65
C VAL A 140 -6.53 12.62 -19.04
N SER A 141 -6.61 12.91 -17.74
CA SER A 141 -7.83 13.21 -17.00
C SER A 141 -8.03 14.72 -16.88
N ASP A 142 -9.25 15.16 -17.14
CA ASP A 142 -9.74 16.52 -16.86
C ASP A 142 -9.97 16.77 -15.35
N ARG A 143 -10.00 15.69 -14.56
CA ARG A 143 -10.22 15.71 -13.11
C ARG A 143 -8.93 15.70 -12.31
N ALA A 144 -7.79 15.49 -12.96
CA ALA A 144 -6.51 15.57 -12.28
C ALA A 144 -6.34 16.98 -11.69
N PRO A 145 -5.87 17.10 -10.43
CA PRO A 145 -5.50 18.38 -9.86
C PRO A 145 -4.54 19.13 -10.80
N ARG A 146 -4.70 20.45 -10.90
CA ARG A 146 -3.71 21.25 -11.61
C ARG A 146 -2.36 21.13 -10.88
N PRO A 147 -1.23 21.13 -11.61
CA PRO A 147 0.09 21.12 -10.99
C PRO A 147 0.17 22.16 -9.88
N SER A 148 0.57 21.71 -8.71
CA SER A 148 0.46 22.50 -7.48
C SER A 148 1.64 23.46 -7.29
N SER A 149 2.69 23.29 -8.08
CA SER A 149 3.92 24.07 -7.97
C SER A 149 4.66 24.28 -9.30
N ALA A 150 5.40 25.39 -9.40
CA ALA A 150 6.37 25.61 -10.48
C ALA A 150 7.50 24.56 -10.48
N ALA A 151 7.76 23.95 -9.32
CA ALA A 151 8.75 22.90 -9.16
C ALA A 151 8.37 21.62 -9.93
N GLU A 152 7.11 21.18 -9.87
CA GLU A 152 6.62 20.05 -10.67
C GLU A 152 6.83 20.28 -12.17
N GLY A 153 6.49 21.48 -12.67
CA GLY A 153 6.71 21.86 -14.07
C GLY A 153 8.19 21.86 -14.47
N ALA A 154 9.06 22.39 -13.60
CA ALA A 154 10.50 22.40 -13.83
C ALA A 154 11.11 20.99 -13.83
N LEU A 155 10.64 20.10 -12.94
CA LEU A 155 11.09 18.72 -12.87
C LEU A 155 10.72 17.98 -14.16
N ARG A 156 9.46 18.08 -14.58
CA ARG A 156 8.96 17.50 -15.84
C ARG A 156 9.76 17.99 -17.05
N GLN A 157 10.01 19.30 -17.15
CA GLN A 157 10.78 19.86 -18.26
C GLN A 157 12.22 19.34 -18.30
N LYS A 158 12.89 19.24 -17.15
CA LYS A 158 14.27 18.75 -17.09
C LYS A 158 14.37 17.24 -17.35
N LEU A 159 13.41 16.44 -16.87
CA LEU A 159 13.32 15.01 -17.18
C LEU A 159 13.10 14.79 -18.67
N ALA A 160 12.16 15.50 -19.30
CA ALA A 160 11.85 15.38 -20.72
C ALA A 160 13.06 15.69 -21.64
N ARG A 161 14.01 16.52 -21.19
CA ARG A 161 15.25 16.78 -21.94
C ARG A 161 16.23 15.60 -21.93
N ARG A 162 16.19 14.76 -20.90
CA ARG A 162 17.09 13.61 -20.74
C ARG A 162 16.43 12.30 -21.15
N LEU A 163 15.11 12.25 -21.06
CA LEU A 163 14.28 11.07 -21.28
C LEU A 163 13.13 11.48 -22.21
N PRO A 164 13.33 11.49 -23.54
CA PRO A 164 12.32 11.83 -24.56
C PRO A 164 11.18 10.79 -24.65
N LEU A 165 10.49 10.57 -23.53
CA LEU A 165 9.30 9.72 -23.41
C LEU A 165 8.03 10.57 -23.30
N ASP A 166 6.88 10.00 -23.66
CA ASP A 166 5.62 10.70 -23.53
C ASP A 166 5.21 10.83 -22.06
N MET A 167 5.41 12.01 -21.49
CA MET A 167 4.95 12.32 -20.13
C MET A 167 3.59 13.01 -20.12
N THR A 168 2.90 13.19 -21.25
CA THR A 168 1.63 13.92 -21.34
C THR A 168 0.53 13.40 -20.39
N PRO A 169 0.39 12.07 -20.17
CA PRO A 169 -0.57 11.58 -19.19
C PRO A 169 -0.40 12.18 -17.79
N ASN A 170 -1.52 12.36 -17.10
CA ASN A 170 -1.59 12.90 -15.74
C ASN A 170 -2.41 12.02 -14.79
N ALA A 171 -2.88 10.87 -15.28
CA ALA A 171 -3.69 9.93 -14.52
C ALA A 171 -3.36 8.49 -14.91
N VAL A 172 -3.58 7.58 -13.96
CA VAL A 172 -3.51 6.14 -14.15
C VAL A 172 -4.83 5.52 -13.74
N ALA A 173 -5.41 4.69 -14.60
CA ALA A 173 -6.63 3.96 -14.30
C ALA A 173 -6.33 2.90 -13.25
N VAL A 174 -7.15 2.81 -12.21
CA VAL A 174 -6.94 1.86 -11.11
C VAL A 174 -8.11 0.89 -11.00
N ALA A 175 -7.81 -0.37 -10.69
CA ALA A 175 -8.82 -1.42 -10.59
C ALA A 175 -9.82 -1.17 -9.44
N ARG A 176 -9.37 -0.45 -8.40
CA ARG A 176 -10.16 -0.10 -7.22
C ARG A 176 -10.18 1.41 -7.08
N PRO A 177 -11.32 2.00 -6.67
CA PRO A 177 -11.42 3.45 -6.65
C PRO A 177 -10.51 4.08 -5.60
N PHE A 178 -9.86 5.18 -5.99
CA PHE A 178 -9.26 6.16 -5.11
C PHE A 178 -10.32 7.24 -4.82
N PHE A 179 -10.68 7.39 -3.54
CA PHE A 179 -11.92 8.09 -3.15
C PHE A 179 -13.15 7.53 -3.89
N ASP A 180 -13.77 8.32 -4.78
CA ASP A 180 -14.94 7.99 -5.59
C ASP A 180 -14.58 7.78 -7.09
N ARG A 181 -13.29 7.72 -7.43
CA ARG A 181 -12.79 7.70 -8.81
C ARG A 181 -11.98 6.44 -9.09
N ALA A 182 -12.13 5.85 -10.27
CA ALA A 182 -11.30 4.73 -10.74
C ALA A 182 -10.00 5.21 -11.39
N GLU A 183 -9.40 6.28 -10.86
CA GLU A 183 -8.17 6.88 -11.37
C GLU A 183 -7.37 7.48 -10.21
N VAL A 184 -6.05 7.49 -10.38
CA VAL A 184 -5.08 8.12 -9.49
C VAL A 184 -4.29 9.16 -10.29
N TRP A 185 -3.90 10.25 -9.63
CA TRP A 185 -3.20 11.39 -10.26
C TRP A 185 -1.81 11.59 -9.62
N PRO A 186 -0.75 11.05 -10.22
CA PRO A 186 0.63 11.39 -9.89
C PRO A 186 1.05 12.73 -10.51
N ASP A 187 2.09 13.37 -9.96
CA ASP A 187 2.61 14.63 -10.50
C ASP A 187 3.24 14.44 -11.90
N ILE A 188 3.94 13.33 -12.09
CA ILE A 188 4.49 12.92 -13.38
C ILE A 188 4.18 11.44 -13.63
N VAL A 189 3.71 11.15 -14.82
CA VAL A 189 3.39 9.80 -15.29
C VAL A 189 4.33 9.48 -16.45
N ILE A 190 5.06 8.37 -16.36
CA ILE A 190 5.95 7.86 -17.40
C ILE A 190 5.42 6.48 -17.84
N PRO A 191 4.50 6.44 -18.83
CA PRO A 191 3.80 5.22 -19.25
C PRO A 191 4.69 4.10 -19.74
N GLU A 192 5.69 4.42 -20.56
CA GLU A 192 6.60 3.44 -21.17
C GLU A 192 7.42 2.71 -20.11
N LEU A 193 7.77 3.41 -19.03
CA LEU A 193 8.44 2.81 -17.87
C LEU A 193 7.45 2.28 -16.83
N LYS A 194 6.14 2.53 -16.94
CA LYS A 194 5.18 2.28 -15.85
C LYS A 194 5.67 2.83 -14.51
N VAL A 195 6.22 4.04 -14.52
CA VAL A 195 6.70 4.74 -13.31
C VAL A 195 5.93 6.04 -13.13
N ALA A 196 5.43 6.24 -11.91
CA ALA A 196 4.85 7.49 -11.44
C ALA A 196 5.88 8.21 -10.54
N ILE A 197 5.95 9.54 -10.65
CA ILE A 197 6.78 10.36 -9.78
C ILE A 197 5.89 11.29 -8.96
N GLU A 198 6.15 11.33 -7.67
CA GLU A 198 5.51 12.21 -6.68
C GLU A 198 6.55 13.23 -6.19
N TYR A 199 6.21 14.51 -6.18
CA TYR A 199 7.08 15.60 -5.74
C TYR A 199 6.53 16.24 -4.47
N ASP A 200 6.97 15.73 -3.33
CA ASP A 200 6.54 16.18 -2.01
C ASP A 200 7.36 17.41 -1.57
N THR A 201 6.69 18.54 -1.41
CA THR A 201 7.28 19.74 -0.79
C THR A 201 6.88 19.87 0.67
N ILE A 202 7.75 20.47 1.50
CA ILE A 202 7.37 20.91 2.85
C ILE A 202 6.45 22.11 2.66
N GLY A 203 5.15 21.93 2.88
CA GLY A 203 4.18 23.02 2.83
C GLY A 203 4.56 24.20 3.75
N LYS A 204 3.99 25.39 3.49
CA LYS A 204 4.31 26.67 4.17
C LYS A 204 4.26 26.66 5.71
N PHE A 205 3.72 25.63 6.36
CA PHE A 205 3.51 25.57 7.80
C PHE A 205 4.11 24.34 8.52
N GLY A 206 4.93 23.51 7.87
CA GLY A 206 5.72 22.46 8.56
C GLY A 206 4.95 21.38 9.35
N LEU A 207 3.61 21.36 9.29
CA LEU A 207 2.74 20.48 10.08
C LEU A 207 1.94 19.47 9.21
N GLU A 208 2.24 19.36 7.92
CA GLU A 208 1.39 18.61 6.97
C GLU A 208 1.75 17.12 6.80
N HIS A 209 2.66 16.57 7.62
CA HIS A 209 3.10 15.16 7.53
C HIS A 209 2.83 14.34 8.78
N VAL A 210 1.64 14.45 9.37
CA VAL A 210 1.23 13.58 10.49
C VAL A 210 -0.11 12.90 10.19
N GLY A 211 -0.07 11.56 10.05
CA GLY A 211 -1.22 10.66 10.13
C GLY A 211 -2.07 10.52 8.85
N THR A 212 -3.05 11.41 8.67
CA THR A 212 -4.14 11.20 7.69
C THR A 212 -3.68 11.35 6.24
N ARG A 213 -2.78 12.29 5.96
CA ARG A 213 -2.25 12.53 4.61
C ARG A 213 -1.29 11.41 4.16
N GLU A 214 -0.47 10.92 5.09
CA GLU A 214 0.40 9.77 4.84
C GLU A 214 -0.39 8.49 4.54
N ALA A 215 -1.52 8.27 5.22
CA ALA A 215 -2.41 7.15 4.93
C ALA A 215 -3.07 7.25 3.54
N VAL A 216 -3.44 8.45 3.10
CA VAL A 216 -3.96 8.71 1.74
C VAL A 216 -2.89 8.48 0.68
N ASP A 217 -1.68 8.96 0.93
CA ASP A 217 -0.52 8.78 0.05
C ASP A 217 -0.13 7.29 -0.07
N ARG A 218 -0.05 6.57 1.05
CA ARG A 218 0.20 5.12 1.04
C ARG A 218 -0.91 4.35 0.30
N ARG A 219 -2.16 4.82 0.37
CA ARG A 219 -3.27 4.24 -0.42
C ARG A 219 -3.09 4.53 -1.91
N LYS A 220 -2.67 5.73 -2.28
CA LYS A 220 -2.37 6.12 -3.66
C LYS A 220 -1.27 5.23 -4.25
N ASP A 221 -0.15 5.11 -3.56
CA ASP A 221 1.00 4.30 -3.97
C ASP A 221 0.59 2.82 -4.15
N ARG A 222 -0.23 2.29 -3.23
CA ARG A 222 -0.72 0.91 -3.32
C ARG A 222 -1.57 0.68 -4.57
N LEU A 223 -2.49 1.59 -4.87
CA LEU A 223 -3.38 1.47 -6.03
C LEU A 223 -2.60 1.51 -7.35
N LEU A 224 -1.53 2.30 -7.42
CA LEU A 224 -0.61 2.32 -8.56
C LEU A 224 0.16 0.99 -8.68
N ARG A 225 0.72 0.48 -7.58
CA ARG A 225 1.45 -0.80 -7.58
C ARG A 225 0.58 -1.99 -8.00
N GLU A 226 -0.68 -2.01 -7.59
CA GLU A 226 -1.64 -3.06 -7.96
C GLU A 226 -1.91 -3.14 -9.46
N VAL A 227 -1.72 -2.04 -10.18
CA VAL A 227 -1.90 -1.98 -11.64
C VAL A 227 -0.57 -1.96 -12.39
N GLY A 228 0.52 -2.41 -11.74
CA GLY A 228 1.83 -2.61 -12.35
C GLY A 228 2.74 -1.39 -12.38
N TRP A 229 2.37 -0.31 -11.68
CA TRP A 229 3.17 0.92 -11.63
C TRP A 229 4.14 0.93 -10.45
N GLN A 230 5.34 1.46 -10.68
CA GLN A 230 6.29 1.77 -9.60
C GLN A 230 6.25 3.26 -9.31
N ILE A 231 6.66 3.65 -8.11
CA ILE A 231 6.56 5.02 -7.62
C ILE A 231 7.93 5.47 -7.13
N ILE A 232 8.40 6.60 -7.67
CA ILE A 232 9.55 7.34 -7.15
C ILE A 232 8.99 8.57 -6.42
N ARG A 233 9.32 8.72 -5.15
CA ARG A 233 8.86 9.87 -4.35
C ARG A 233 10.02 10.81 -4.09
N VAL A 234 9.98 11.99 -4.69
CA VAL A 234 10.93 13.06 -4.45
C VAL A 234 10.51 13.79 -3.18
N ARG A 235 11.33 13.70 -2.14
CA ARG A 235 11.07 14.27 -0.81
C ARG A 235 11.93 15.51 -0.62
N CYS A 236 11.32 16.70 -0.64
CA CYS A 236 12.06 17.95 -0.50
C CYS A 236 12.37 18.32 0.96
N GLY A 237 13.57 18.82 1.24
CA GLY A 237 13.98 19.33 2.55
C GLY A 237 14.19 18.21 3.59
N ALA A 238 13.74 18.44 4.83
CA ALA A 238 13.87 17.53 5.97
C ALA A 238 12.87 16.35 5.99
N LEU A 239 12.19 16.07 4.87
CA LEU A 239 11.23 14.97 4.78
C LEU A 239 11.95 13.62 4.79
N GLN A 240 11.56 12.76 5.73
CA GLN A 240 12.09 11.40 5.79
C GLN A 240 11.61 10.56 4.59
N PRO A 241 12.47 9.68 4.05
CA PRO A 241 12.07 8.66 3.10
C PRO A 241 10.98 7.75 3.68
N LEU A 242 9.97 7.44 2.88
CA LEU A 242 8.86 6.55 3.21
C LEU A 242 8.97 5.19 2.51
N GLY A 243 9.68 5.13 1.39
CA GLY A 243 9.82 3.95 0.55
C GLY A 243 11.24 3.72 0.01
N PRO A 244 11.47 2.56 -0.62
CA PRO A 244 12.79 2.16 -1.11
C PRO A 244 13.26 2.95 -2.35
N HIS A 245 12.35 3.67 -3.02
CA HIS A 245 12.62 4.46 -4.23
C HIS A 245 12.47 5.97 -3.98
N ASP A 246 12.56 6.37 -2.71
CA ASP A 246 12.40 7.76 -2.32
C ASP A 246 13.73 8.52 -2.55
N VAL A 247 13.65 9.68 -3.20
CA VAL A 247 14.79 10.52 -3.53
C VAL A 247 14.73 11.82 -2.73
N ALA A 248 15.68 12.03 -1.83
CA ALA A 248 15.78 13.29 -1.08
C ALA A 248 16.26 14.45 -1.98
N ALA A 249 15.65 15.63 -1.88
CA ALA A 249 16.03 16.78 -2.70
C ALA A 249 16.00 18.10 -1.90
N SER A 250 16.87 19.05 -2.23
CA SER A 250 16.71 20.44 -1.76
C SER A 250 15.84 21.29 -2.69
N GLY A 251 15.58 20.78 -3.90
CA GLY A 251 14.78 21.41 -4.94
C GLY A 251 15.09 20.79 -6.31
N VAL A 252 14.49 21.34 -7.36
CA VAL A 252 14.68 20.85 -8.74
C VAL A 252 16.00 21.35 -9.33
N ASN A 253 17.00 20.47 -9.39
CA ASN A 253 18.32 20.75 -9.96
C ASN A 253 18.86 19.55 -10.75
N ALA A 254 20.02 19.69 -11.41
CA ALA A 254 20.59 18.61 -12.22
C ALA A 254 20.89 17.33 -11.40
N ALA A 255 21.35 17.47 -10.16
CA ALA A 255 21.64 16.34 -9.27
C ALA A 255 20.37 15.56 -8.87
N LEU A 256 19.21 16.22 -8.77
CA LEU A 256 17.94 15.53 -8.62
C LEU A 256 17.62 14.69 -9.86
N ILE A 257 17.81 15.25 -11.06
CA ILE A 257 17.53 14.53 -12.31
C ILE A 257 18.36 13.26 -12.40
N GLU A 258 19.67 13.33 -12.16
CA GLU A 258 20.53 12.13 -12.18
C GLU A 258 20.06 11.07 -11.18
N ARG A 259 19.72 11.46 -9.95
CA ARG A 259 19.23 10.51 -8.93
C ARG A 259 17.89 9.88 -9.31
N VAL A 260 17.00 10.63 -9.95
CA VAL A 260 15.75 10.07 -10.49
C VAL A 260 16.07 9.09 -11.63
N LEU A 261 17.02 9.41 -12.52
CA LEU A 261 17.45 8.47 -13.56
C LEU A 261 18.08 7.21 -12.97
N ASP A 262 18.89 7.33 -11.92
CA ASP A 262 19.47 6.19 -11.21
C ASP A 262 18.37 5.30 -10.60
N GLU A 263 17.36 5.88 -9.97
CA GLU A 263 16.22 5.11 -9.46
C GLU A 263 15.42 4.44 -10.59
N LEU A 264 15.25 5.09 -11.75
CA LEU A 264 14.66 4.44 -12.91
C LEU A 264 15.48 3.22 -13.34
N ARG A 265 16.82 3.32 -13.34
CA ARG A 265 17.72 2.19 -13.65
C ARG A 265 17.59 1.07 -12.61
N VAL A 266 17.41 1.39 -11.34
CA VAL A 266 17.14 0.39 -10.28
C VAL A 266 15.81 -0.32 -10.54
N ILE A 267 14.76 0.43 -10.90
CA ILE A 267 13.40 -0.10 -11.05
C ILE A 267 13.21 -0.92 -12.34
N ARG A 268 13.86 -0.53 -13.44
CA ARG A 268 13.66 -1.13 -14.78
C ARG A 268 14.89 -1.81 -15.38
N GLY A 269 16.04 -1.66 -14.74
CA GLY A 269 17.33 -2.09 -15.27
C GLY A 269 18.01 -0.98 -16.07
N ALA A 270 19.33 -0.85 -15.88
CA ALA A 270 20.12 0.20 -16.51
C ALA A 270 20.04 0.16 -18.04
N LEU A 271 20.22 -1.02 -18.63
CA LEU A 271 20.17 -1.22 -20.08
C LEU A 271 18.85 -0.73 -20.70
N PHE A 272 17.72 -0.99 -20.04
CA PHE A 272 16.40 -0.60 -20.53
C PHE A 272 16.21 0.91 -20.49
N VAL A 273 16.62 1.56 -19.41
CA VAL A 273 16.50 3.02 -19.26
C VAL A 273 17.46 3.76 -20.19
N GLU A 274 18.67 3.25 -20.37
CA GLU A 274 19.69 3.84 -21.26
C GLU A 274 19.25 3.90 -22.72
N ALA A 275 18.43 2.95 -23.18
CA ALA A 275 17.86 2.98 -24.53
C ALA A 275 16.98 4.20 -24.82
N TYR A 276 16.53 4.91 -23.76
CA TYR A 276 15.70 6.10 -23.85
C TYR A 276 16.43 7.39 -23.47
N LEU A 277 17.72 7.35 -23.16
CA LEU A 277 18.47 8.56 -22.80
C LEU A 277 18.89 9.34 -24.05
N ALA A 278 18.75 10.67 -23.99
CA ALA A 278 19.24 11.62 -25.01
C ALA A 278 20.61 12.21 -24.64
#